data_AF-G5S2L2-F1
#
_entry.id   AF-G5S2L2-F1
#
_cell.length_a   1.000
_cell.length_b   1.000
_cell.length_c   1.000
_cell.angle_alpha   90.00
_cell.angle_beta   90.00
_cell.angle_gamma   90.00
#
_symmetry.space_group_name_H-M   'P 1'
#
loop_
_entity.id
_entity.type
_entity.pdbx_description
1 polymer ?
#
loop_
_entity_poly.entity_id
_entity_poly.type
_entity_poly.pdbx_seq_one_letter_code
_entity_poly.pdbx_strand_id
1 'polypeptide(L)'
;MRLYEVTEQPRYMALASYFIGQRGAQPHFYDEEYEKRGQTSYWHTYGPAWMVKDKAYSQAHLPISQQQTAIGHAVRFVYLMTGVAHLARLSNDEGKRQGCLRLWKNMAQRQLYITGGIGSQSSGEAFSCDYDLPNDSIYAESCASIGLMMFARRMLEMEADSQYADVVLLLIT
;
A
#
# COMPACT_ATOMS: atom_id res chain seq x y z
N MET A 1 -7.83 -8.30 -9.10
CA MET A 1 -8.91 -7.61 -9.85
C MET A 1 -8.82 -7.80 -11.37
N ARG A 2 -7.64 -7.71 -12.01
CA ARG A 2 -7.52 -7.96 -13.47
C ARG A 2 -8.13 -9.28 -13.96
N LEU A 3 -7.94 -10.37 -13.20
CA LEU A 3 -8.55 -11.67 -13.54
C LEU A 3 -10.08 -11.60 -13.52
N TYR A 4 -10.68 -10.84 -12.61
CA TYR A 4 -12.13 -10.62 -12.60
C TYR A 4 -12.57 -9.85 -13.85
N GLU A 5 -11.87 -8.79 -14.26
CA GLU A 5 -12.27 -8.00 -15.45
C GLU A 5 -12.27 -8.81 -16.75
N VAL A 6 -11.36 -9.79 -16.90
CA VAL A 6 -11.28 -10.61 -18.12
C VAL A 6 -12.22 -11.81 -18.09
N THR A 7 -12.54 -12.34 -16.90
CA THR A 7 -13.32 -13.59 -16.78
C THR A 7 -14.75 -13.38 -16.30
N GLU A 8 -15.03 -12.20 -15.73
CA GLU A 8 -16.27 -11.82 -15.05
C GLU A 8 -16.70 -12.76 -13.92
N GLN A 9 -15.80 -13.64 -13.46
CA GLN A 9 -16.08 -14.64 -12.42
C GLN A 9 -16.14 -13.98 -11.03
N PRO A 10 -17.32 -13.90 -10.37
CA PRO A 10 -17.50 -13.13 -9.13
C PRO A 10 -16.60 -13.59 -7.97
N ARG A 11 -16.21 -14.87 -7.97
CA ARG A 11 -15.31 -15.46 -6.97
C ARG A 11 -13.99 -14.68 -6.82
N TYR A 12 -13.48 -14.11 -7.91
CA TYR A 12 -12.20 -13.39 -7.89
C TYR A 12 -12.33 -12.02 -7.23
N MET A 13 -13.46 -11.33 -7.43
CA MET A 13 -13.77 -10.10 -6.70
C MET A 13 -14.01 -10.38 -5.22
N ALA A 14 -14.77 -11.44 -4.91
CA ALA A 14 -15.04 -11.86 -3.53
C ALA A 14 -13.75 -12.19 -2.77
N LEU A 15 -12.83 -12.94 -3.40
CA LEU A 15 -11.54 -13.28 -2.82
C LEU A 15 -10.66 -12.05 -2.58
N ALA A 16 -10.60 -11.12 -3.52
CA ALA A 16 -9.86 -9.86 -3.34
C ALA A 16 -10.45 -9.02 -2.20
N SER A 17 -11.78 -8.92 -2.13
CA SER A 17 -12.48 -8.24 -1.05
C SER A 17 -12.19 -8.87 0.32
N TYR A 18 -12.18 -10.21 0.39
CA TYR A 18 -11.80 -10.95 1.59
C TYR A 18 -10.37 -10.60 2.03
N PHE A 19 -9.36 -10.72 1.15
CA PHE A 19 -7.98 -10.43 1.54
C PHE A 19 -7.77 -8.99 2.01
N ILE A 20 -8.42 -8.02 1.36
CA ILE A 20 -8.36 -6.61 1.78
C ILE A 20 -9.07 -6.43 3.14
N GLY A 21 -10.23 -7.04 3.32
CA GLY A 21 -11.01 -6.92 4.55
C GLY A 21 -10.38 -7.59 5.78
N GLN A 22 -9.64 -8.69 5.59
CA GLN A 22 -8.95 -9.39 6.68
C GLN A 22 -7.65 -8.71 7.11
N ARG A 23 -7.07 -7.83 6.28
CA ARG A 23 -5.80 -7.18 6.60
C ARG A 23 -5.97 -6.23 7.79
N GLY A 24 -5.24 -6.51 8.87
CA GLY A 24 -5.32 -5.77 10.13
C GLY A 24 -6.54 -6.07 11.01
N ALA A 25 -7.29 -7.13 10.69
CA ALA A 25 -8.34 -7.64 11.56
C ALA A 25 -7.76 -8.26 12.85
N GLN A 26 -8.60 -8.33 13.89
CA GLN A 26 -8.29 -8.97 15.17
C GLN A 26 -9.20 -10.19 15.37
N PRO A 27 -8.70 -11.30 15.95
CA PRO A 27 -7.31 -11.57 16.32
C PRO A 27 -6.36 -11.55 15.11
N HIS A 28 -5.12 -11.09 15.33
CA HIS A 28 -4.21 -10.80 14.23
C HIS A 28 -3.58 -12.07 13.65
N PHE A 29 -3.80 -12.32 12.36
CA PHE A 29 -3.32 -13.52 11.65
C PHE A 29 -1.82 -13.80 11.83
N TYR A 30 -0.95 -12.77 11.80
CA TYR A 30 0.50 -13.00 11.98
C TYR A 30 0.84 -13.58 13.36
N ASP A 31 0.10 -13.21 14.40
CA ASP A 31 0.38 -13.67 15.76
C ASP A 31 -0.03 -15.14 15.87
N GLU A 32 -1.25 -15.47 15.43
CA GLU A 32 -1.73 -16.86 15.41
C GLU A 32 -0.83 -17.78 14.60
N GLU A 33 -0.43 -17.33 13.41
CA GLU A 33 0.39 -18.11 12.50
C GLU A 33 1.83 -18.23 13.01
N TYR A 34 2.35 -17.22 13.72
CA TYR A 34 3.64 -17.30 14.39
C TYR A 34 3.63 -18.35 15.50
N GLU A 35 2.58 -18.38 16.32
CA GLU A 35 2.41 -19.41 17.36
C GLU A 35 2.25 -20.82 16.76
N LYS A 36 1.42 -20.99 15.72
CA LYS A 36 1.21 -22.30 15.06
C LYS A 36 2.48 -22.89 14.48
N ARG A 37 3.42 -22.06 14.04
CA ARG A 37 4.71 -22.49 13.49
C ARG A 37 5.81 -22.69 14.55
N GLY A 38 5.45 -22.68 15.84
CA GLY A 38 6.42 -22.82 16.93
C GLY A 38 7.37 -21.63 17.02
N GLN A 39 6.88 -20.42 16.75
CA GLN A 39 7.63 -19.16 16.86
C GLN A 39 8.86 -19.08 15.95
N THR A 40 8.82 -19.79 14.82
CA THR A 40 9.87 -19.76 13.79
C THR A 40 9.66 -18.60 12.81
N SER A 41 10.78 -18.04 12.32
CA SER A 41 10.81 -17.00 11.28
C SER A 41 11.91 -17.34 10.28
N TYR A 42 11.69 -17.06 9.00
CA TYR A 42 12.68 -17.28 7.95
C TYR A 42 13.52 -16.04 7.67
N TRP A 43 12.96 -14.86 7.92
CA TRP A 43 13.60 -13.57 7.66
C TRP A 43 14.03 -12.94 8.99
N HIS A 44 15.32 -12.66 9.12
CA HIS A 44 15.94 -12.13 10.35
C HIS A 44 16.65 -10.80 10.15
N THR A 45 16.44 -10.14 9.01
CA THR A 45 17.10 -8.88 8.62
C THR A 45 17.05 -7.81 9.72
N TYR A 46 15.93 -7.70 10.43
CA TYR A 46 15.75 -6.77 11.56
C TYR A 46 15.49 -7.49 12.89
N GLY A 47 16.00 -8.72 13.02
CA GLY A 47 15.84 -9.57 14.20
C GLY A 47 14.72 -10.61 14.11
N PRO A 48 14.54 -11.45 15.15
CA PRO A 48 13.56 -12.53 15.14
C PRO A 48 12.12 -12.04 15.05
N ALA A 49 11.38 -12.58 14.07
CA ALA A 49 9.97 -12.31 13.82
C ALA A 49 9.64 -10.82 13.64
N TRP A 50 10.57 -10.04 13.08
CA TRP A 50 10.42 -8.60 12.96
C TRP A 50 9.17 -8.19 12.17
N MET A 51 8.79 -8.90 11.10
CA MET A 51 7.54 -8.64 10.36
C MET A 51 6.27 -8.97 11.14
N VAL A 52 6.35 -9.87 12.12
CA VAL A 52 5.22 -10.19 13.01
C VAL A 52 5.04 -9.05 14.02
N LYS A 53 6.15 -8.51 14.52
CA LYS A 53 6.17 -7.41 15.49
C LYS A 53 5.85 -6.06 14.86
N ASP A 54 6.51 -5.74 13.75
CA ASP A 54 6.27 -4.56 12.94
C ASP A 54 5.24 -4.85 11.84
N LYS A 55 3.97 -4.80 12.25
CA LYS A 55 2.83 -4.99 11.35
C LYS A 55 2.62 -3.78 10.41
N ALA A 56 3.25 -2.65 10.70
CA ALA A 56 3.16 -1.47 9.85
C ALA A 56 3.92 -1.68 8.54
N TYR A 57 5.03 -2.42 8.58
CA TYR A 57 5.81 -2.81 7.41
C TYR A 57 4.98 -3.38 6.25
N SER A 58 3.96 -4.20 6.56
CA SER A 58 3.05 -4.81 5.59
C SER A 58 1.65 -4.19 5.59
N GLN A 59 1.48 -2.98 6.13
CA GLN A 59 0.20 -2.28 6.21
C GLN A 59 -0.89 -3.12 6.87
N ALA A 60 -0.52 -3.95 7.85
CA ALA A 60 -1.41 -4.86 8.57
C ALA A 60 -1.62 -4.46 10.04
N HIS A 61 -1.04 -3.34 10.49
CA HIS A 61 -1.21 -2.82 11.84
C HIS A 61 -2.67 -2.44 12.16
N LEU A 62 -3.44 -2.02 11.16
CA LEU A 62 -4.86 -1.64 11.26
C LEU A 62 -5.62 -2.00 9.98
N PRO A 63 -6.96 -2.14 10.03
CA PRO A 63 -7.79 -2.18 8.83
C PRO A 63 -7.58 -0.94 7.96
N ILE A 64 -7.62 -1.11 6.63
CA ILE A 64 -7.35 -0.02 5.67
C ILE A 64 -8.27 1.19 5.89
N SER A 65 -9.52 0.95 6.28
CA SER A 65 -10.48 2.01 6.60
C SER A 65 -10.02 2.91 7.75
N GLN A 66 -9.16 2.42 8.64
CA GLN A 66 -8.67 3.13 9.82
C GLN A 66 -7.26 3.72 9.63
N GLN A 67 -6.50 3.28 8.63
CA GLN A 67 -5.16 3.81 8.34
C GLN A 67 -5.24 5.27 7.88
N GLN A 68 -4.47 6.15 8.51
CA GLN A 68 -4.47 7.60 8.24
C GLN A 68 -3.28 8.07 7.40
N THR A 69 -2.16 7.35 7.48
CA THR A 69 -0.88 7.72 6.87
C THR A 69 -0.30 6.57 6.07
N ALA A 70 0.45 6.90 5.02
CA ALA A 70 1.23 5.93 4.27
C ALA A 70 2.46 5.53 5.11
N ILE A 71 2.50 4.27 5.56
CA ILE A 71 3.58 3.76 6.41
C ILE A 71 4.05 2.37 5.96
N GLY A 72 5.23 1.98 6.43
CA GLY A 72 5.85 0.71 6.11
C GLY A 72 6.43 0.68 4.69
N HIS A 73 6.64 -0.52 4.16
CA HIS A 73 7.34 -0.70 2.89
C HIS A 73 6.60 -0.05 1.71
N ALA A 74 7.30 0.74 0.92
CA ALA A 74 6.72 1.58 -0.13
C ALA A 74 6.00 0.75 -1.22
N VAL A 75 6.68 -0.27 -1.78
CA VAL A 75 6.08 -1.15 -2.80
C VAL A 75 4.83 -1.89 -2.30
N ARG A 76 4.88 -2.44 -1.07
CA ARG A 76 3.73 -3.17 -0.49
C ARG A 76 2.52 -2.26 -0.35
N PHE A 77 2.74 -1.02 0.08
CA PHE A 77 1.70 0.00 0.18
C PHE A 77 1.08 0.29 -1.20
N VAL A 78 1.87 0.64 -2.21
CA VAL A 78 1.30 1.02 -3.52
C VAL A 78 0.60 -0.13 -4.23
N TYR A 79 1.08 -1.37 -4.10
CA TYR A 79 0.39 -2.54 -4.67
C TYR A 79 -0.92 -2.84 -3.96
N LEU A 80 -0.93 -2.75 -2.63
CA LEU A 80 -2.15 -2.88 -1.84
C LEU A 80 -3.18 -1.82 -2.25
N MET A 81 -2.77 -0.55 -2.28
CA MET A 81 -3.67 0.56 -2.61
C MET A 81 -4.14 0.54 -4.06
N THR A 82 -3.30 0.06 -5.00
CA THR A 82 -3.73 -0.26 -6.38
C THR A 82 -4.89 -1.25 -6.37
N GLY A 83 -4.78 -2.33 -5.59
CA GLY A 83 -5.82 -3.34 -5.45
C GLY A 83 -7.10 -2.79 -4.80
N VAL A 84 -6.95 -1.98 -3.74
CA VAL A 84 -8.07 -1.37 -3.01
C VAL A 84 -8.82 -0.37 -3.88
N ALA A 85 -8.13 0.52 -4.60
CA ALA A 85 -8.73 1.49 -5.52
C ALA A 85 -9.48 0.77 -6.66
N HIS A 86 -8.88 -0.28 -7.22
CA HIS A 86 -9.52 -1.07 -8.27
C HIS A 86 -10.79 -1.76 -7.76
N LEU A 87 -10.76 -2.33 -6.55
CA LEU A 87 -11.93 -2.93 -5.92
C LEU A 87 -13.01 -1.87 -5.60
N ALA A 88 -12.62 -0.72 -5.05
CA ALA A 88 -13.53 0.38 -4.73
C ALA A 88 -14.33 0.82 -5.95
N ARG A 89 -13.66 1.03 -7.09
CA ARG A 89 -14.30 1.37 -8.36
C ARG A 89 -15.29 0.31 -8.83
N LEU A 90 -14.89 -0.97 -8.83
CA LEU A 90 -15.73 -2.05 -9.37
C LEU A 90 -16.92 -2.41 -8.46
N SER A 91 -16.78 -2.19 -7.16
CA SER A 91 -17.84 -2.48 -6.17
C SER A 91 -18.65 -1.26 -5.75
N ASN A 92 -18.31 -0.06 -6.25
CA ASN A 92 -18.86 1.23 -5.80
C ASN A 92 -18.80 1.40 -4.27
N ASP A 93 -17.73 0.91 -3.64
CA ASP A 93 -17.53 0.96 -2.19
C ASP A 93 -16.92 2.30 -1.77
N GLU A 94 -17.79 3.19 -1.29
CA GLU A 94 -17.39 4.55 -0.88
C GLU A 94 -16.40 4.54 0.30
N GLY A 95 -16.51 3.57 1.22
CA GLY A 95 -15.59 3.47 2.35
C GLY A 95 -14.16 3.16 1.90
N LYS A 96 -14.01 2.24 0.95
CA LYS A 96 -12.70 1.94 0.33
C LYS A 96 -12.19 3.12 -0.50
N ARG A 97 -13.08 3.79 -1.25
CA ARG A 97 -12.73 5.00 -2.02
C ARG A 97 -12.15 6.08 -1.09
N GLN A 98 -12.83 6.41 0.00
CA GLN A 98 -12.36 7.40 0.98
C GLN A 98 -11.03 7.00 1.62
N GLY A 99 -10.80 5.71 1.87
CA GLY A 99 -9.51 5.18 2.31
C GLY A 99 -8.39 5.46 1.30
N CYS A 100 -8.65 5.20 0.02
CA CYS A 100 -7.70 5.51 -1.07
C CYS A 100 -7.39 6.99 -1.17
N LEU A 101 -8.41 7.86 -1.15
CA LEU A 101 -8.24 9.31 -1.24
C LEU A 101 -7.40 9.86 -0.08
N ARG A 102 -7.68 9.39 1.14
CA ARG A 102 -6.95 9.82 2.34
C ARG A 102 -5.49 9.42 2.28
N LEU A 103 -5.20 8.16 1.98
CA LEU A 103 -3.83 7.64 1.93
C LEU A 103 -3.05 8.19 0.72
N TRP A 104 -3.71 8.39 -0.42
CA TRP A 104 -3.15 9.11 -1.55
C TRP A 104 -2.74 10.53 -1.14
N LYS A 105 -3.65 11.29 -0.51
CA LYS A 105 -3.39 12.67 -0.09
C LYS A 105 -2.21 12.75 0.88
N ASN A 106 -2.14 11.86 1.87
CA ASN A 106 -1.00 11.84 2.80
C ASN A 106 0.33 11.58 2.07
N MET A 107 0.37 10.55 1.23
CA MET A 107 1.56 10.21 0.44
C MET A 107 1.97 11.36 -0.49
N ALA A 108 1.06 11.81 -1.36
CA ALA A 108 1.34 12.80 -2.39
C ALA A 108 1.72 14.18 -1.83
N GLN A 109 1.17 14.58 -0.69
CA GLN A 109 1.41 15.92 -0.12
C GLN A 109 2.55 15.98 0.90
N ARG A 110 2.92 14.84 1.50
CA ARG A 110 3.84 14.83 2.65
C ARG A 110 5.02 13.87 2.50
N GLN A 111 4.92 12.87 1.63
CA GLN A 111 5.89 11.78 1.54
C GLN A 111 6.29 11.45 0.09
N LEU A 112 6.11 12.40 -0.82
CA LEU A 112 6.46 12.32 -2.24
C LEU A 112 7.63 13.27 -2.52
N TYR A 113 8.69 12.74 -3.11
CA TYR A 113 9.82 13.56 -3.55
C TYR A 113 9.49 14.31 -4.85
N ILE A 114 10.23 15.38 -5.14
CA ILE A 114 10.01 16.19 -6.35
C ILE A 114 10.15 15.39 -7.65
N THR A 115 10.90 14.28 -7.62
CA THR A 115 11.07 13.32 -8.72
C THR A 115 9.92 12.31 -8.83
N GLY A 116 8.90 12.41 -7.98
CA GLY A 116 7.85 11.40 -7.85
C GLY A 116 8.24 10.16 -7.04
N GLY A 117 9.49 10.06 -6.57
CA GLY A 117 9.95 8.95 -5.74
C GLY A 117 9.23 8.87 -4.39
N ILE A 118 9.11 7.66 -3.85
CA ILE A 118 8.55 7.38 -2.50
C ILE A 118 9.43 6.37 -1.77
N GLY A 119 9.40 6.40 -0.44
CA GLY A 119 10.27 5.59 0.41
C GLY A 119 11.54 6.36 0.78
N SER A 120 11.48 7.04 1.92
CA SER A 120 12.56 7.89 2.46
C SER A 120 13.63 7.10 3.20
N GLN A 121 13.36 5.87 3.60
CA GLN A 121 14.28 5.05 4.39
C GLN A 121 14.75 3.82 3.64
N SER A 122 16.07 3.61 3.63
CA SER A 122 16.69 2.37 3.17
C SER A 122 16.35 1.19 4.06
N SER A 123 16.29 1.41 5.38
CA SER A 123 15.80 0.42 6.33
C SER A 123 14.33 0.12 6.05
N GLY A 124 14.06 -1.12 5.64
CA GLY A 124 12.72 -1.60 5.31
C GLY A 124 12.15 -1.05 4.00
N GLU A 125 12.93 -0.29 3.22
CA GLU A 125 12.50 0.26 1.92
C GLU A 125 11.16 1.00 2.06
N ALA A 126 11.09 1.83 3.10
CA ALA A 126 9.84 2.23 3.73
C ALA A 126 9.62 3.75 3.74
N PHE A 127 8.36 4.12 3.94
CA PHE A 127 7.98 5.44 4.41
C PHE A 127 8.49 5.67 5.84
N SER A 128 8.87 6.91 6.14
CA SER A 128 9.24 7.33 7.50
C SER A 128 8.09 8.04 8.20
N CYS A 129 8.08 9.36 8.16
CA CYS A 129 7.05 10.22 8.72
C CYS A 129 6.79 11.41 7.79
N ASP A 130 5.71 12.14 8.07
CA ASP A 130 5.32 13.28 7.26
C ASP A 130 6.47 14.31 7.14
N TYR A 131 6.78 14.71 5.90
CA TYR A 131 7.80 15.69 5.54
C TYR A 131 9.26 15.29 5.78
N ASP A 132 9.52 14.04 6.17
CA ASP A 132 10.88 13.51 6.27
C ASP A 132 11.36 13.01 4.90
N LEU A 133 11.93 13.94 4.13
CA LEU A 133 12.36 13.76 2.74
C LEU A 133 13.86 14.10 2.54
N PRO A 134 14.80 13.38 3.18
CA PRO A 134 16.24 13.60 3.01
C PRO A 134 16.69 13.19 1.61
N ASN A 135 17.41 14.06 0.89
CA ASN A 135 17.85 13.79 -0.49
C ASN A 135 19.06 12.84 -0.57
N ASP A 136 19.89 12.80 0.45
CA ASP A 136 21.15 12.05 0.49
C ASP A 136 20.98 10.61 0.98
N SER A 137 19.99 10.36 1.84
CA SER A 137 19.69 9.02 2.38
C SER A 137 18.40 8.40 1.81
N ILE A 138 17.80 9.03 0.80
CA ILE A 138 16.60 8.53 0.13
C ILE A 138 16.81 7.12 -0.43
N TYR A 139 15.79 6.27 -0.32
CA TYR A 139 15.78 4.97 -0.99
C TYR A 139 15.16 5.06 -2.39
N ALA A 140 13.95 5.64 -2.51
CA ALA A 140 13.24 5.88 -3.78
C ALA A 140 13.33 4.72 -4.78
N GLU A 141 12.88 3.54 -4.35
CA GLU A 141 12.99 2.31 -5.13
C GLU A 141 12.26 2.44 -6.49
N SER A 142 12.88 1.94 -7.57
CA SER A 142 12.28 1.93 -8.91
C SER A 142 10.95 1.16 -8.94
N CYS A 143 10.83 0.05 -8.18
CA CYS A 143 9.58 -0.69 -8.09
C CYS A 143 8.47 0.11 -7.42
N ALA A 144 8.82 0.95 -6.43
CA ALA A 144 7.85 1.78 -5.74
C ALA A 144 7.28 2.85 -6.68
N SER A 145 8.14 3.41 -7.53
CA SER A 145 7.74 4.32 -8.61
C SER A 145 6.78 3.65 -9.62
N ILE A 146 7.12 2.45 -10.10
CA ILE A 146 6.23 1.69 -11.00
C ILE A 146 4.89 1.37 -10.33
N GLY A 147 4.92 0.94 -9.06
CA GLY A 147 3.71 0.67 -8.29
C GLY A 147 2.87 1.92 -8.04
N LEU A 148 3.50 3.08 -7.85
CA LEU A 148 2.82 4.36 -7.75
C LEU A 148 2.14 4.74 -9.06
N MET A 149 2.76 4.51 -10.23
CA MET A 149 2.09 4.69 -11.52
C MET A 149 0.85 3.78 -11.66
N MET A 150 0.94 2.52 -11.20
CA MET A 150 -0.20 1.61 -11.19
C MET A 150 -1.32 2.11 -10.27
N PHE A 151 -0.98 2.62 -9.09
CA PHE A 151 -1.93 3.17 -8.14
C PHE A 151 -2.61 4.43 -8.69
N ALA A 152 -1.82 5.38 -9.20
CA ALA A 152 -2.28 6.62 -9.82
C ALA A 152 -3.25 6.35 -10.97
N ARG A 153 -2.95 5.37 -11.83
CA ARG A 153 -3.87 4.93 -12.88
C ARG A 153 -5.21 4.45 -12.33
N ARG A 154 -5.21 3.66 -11.25
CA ARG A 154 -6.47 3.20 -10.62
C ARG A 154 -7.23 4.34 -9.94
N MET A 155 -6.52 5.34 -9.40
CA MET A 155 -7.14 6.56 -8.88
C MET A 155 -7.81 7.37 -10.00
N LEU A 156 -7.16 7.57 -11.15
CA LEU A 156 -7.75 8.22 -12.34
C LEU A 156 -9.00 7.50 -12.85
N GLU A 157 -8.96 6.17 -12.91
CA GLU A 157 -10.11 5.36 -13.32
C GLU A 157 -11.28 5.46 -12.32
N MET A 158 -10.99 5.75 -11.05
CA MET A 158 -11.98 5.90 -9.98
C MET A 158 -12.52 7.33 -9.86
N GLU A 159 -11.67 8.33 -10.08
CA GLU A 159 -11.99 9.75 -10.02
C GLU A 159 -11.13 10.53 -11.02
N ALA A 160 -11.78 11.27 -11.92
CA ALA A 160 -11.14 12.01 -13.00
C ALA A 160 -10.54 13.34 -12.49
N ASP A 161 -9.53 13.25 -11.64
CA ASP A 161 -8.75 14.38 -11.13
C ASP A 161 -7.34 14.38 -11.74
N SER A 162 -6.89 15.52 -12.25
CA SER A 162 -5.59 15.66 -12.90
C SER A 162 -4.41 15.39 -11.97
N GLN A 163 -4.56 15.58 -10.65
CA GLN A 163 -3.48 15.39 -9.67
C GLN A 163 -2.85 13.99 -9.75
N TYR A 164 -3.64 12.99 -10.12
CA TYR A 164 -3.16 11.62 -10.27
C TYR A 164 -2.28 11.46 -11.53
N ALA A 165 -2.64 12.13 -12.63
CA ALA A 165 -1.86 12.13 -13.86
C ALA A 165 -0.57 12.96 -13.71
N ASP A 166 -0.62 14.06 -12.95
CA ASP A 166 0.55 14.89 -12.67
C ASP A 166 1.63 14.10 -11.92
N VAL A 167 1.26 13.24 -10.96
CA VAL A 167 2.20 12.34 -10.28
C VAL A 167 2.80 11.31 -11.25
N VAL A 168 2.01 10.79 -12.19
CA VAL A 168 2.56 9.90 -13.23
C VAL A 168 3.56 10.64 -14.11
N LEU A 169 3.27 11.90 -14.46
CA LEU A 169 4.17 12.73 -15.27
C LEU A 169 5.53 12.91 -14.58
N LEU A 170 5.54 13.24 -13.28
CA LEU A 170 6.77 13.37 -12.50
C LEU A 170 7.67 12.12 -12.55
N LEU A 171 7.07 10.93 -12.67
CA LEU A 171 7.80 9.66 -12.68
C LEU A 171 8.38 9.28 -14.04
N ILE A 172 7.97 9.95 -15.12
CA ILE A 172 8.36 9.59 -16.50
C ILE A 172 9.13 10.70 -17.23
N THR A 173 9.34 11.85 -16.58
CA THR A 173 10.09 13.01 -17.11
C THR A 173 11.35 13.25 -16.32
#